data_AF-X1J7T3-F1
#
_entry.id   AF-X1J7T3-F1
#
_cell.length_a   1.000
_cell.length_b   1.000
_cell.length_c   1.000
_cell.angle_alpha   90.00
_cell.angle_beta   90.00
_cell.angle_gamma   90.00
#
_symmetry.space_group_name_H-M   'P 1'
#
loop_
_entity.id
_entity.type
_entity.pdbx_description
1 polymer ?
#
loop_
_entity_poly.entity_id
_entity_poly.type
_entity_poly.pdbx_seq_one_letter_code
_entity_poly.pdbx_strand_id
1 'polypeptide(L)' 'MVTPLSWLLRVPTFKEKVKMQPRNVNYGLVGYPVLMTADIALYKGEVVPVGEDQLPHLELAREIV' A
#
# COMPACT_ATOMS: atom_id res chain seq x y z
N MET A 1 10.39 -10.90 -4.53
CA MET A 1 10.17 -9.66 -3.76
C MET A 1 9.69 -10.01 -2.37
N VAL A 2 10.25 -9.36 -1.35
CA VAL A 2 9.81 -9.49 0.05
C VAL A 2 9.65 -8.08 0.59
N THR A 3 8.48 -7.73 1.11
CA THR A 3 8.21 -6.41 1.69
C THR A 3 8.27 -6.51 3.22
N PRO A 4 9.18 -5.79 3.88
CA PRO A 4 9.22 -5.75 5.35
C PRO A 4 7.91 -5.17 5.92
N LEU A 5 7.37 -5.79 6.98
CA LEU A 5 6.15 -5.30 7.63
C LEU A 5 6.28 -3.84 8.10
N SER A 6 7.47 -3.42 8.52
CA SER A 6 7.75 -2.05 8.94
C SER A 6 7.46 -1.01 7.85
N TRP A 7 7.60 -1.38 6.57
CA TRP A 7 7.28 -0.49 5.45
C TRP A 7 5.78 -0.28 5.30
N LEU A 8 4.96 -1.30 5.61
CA LEU A 8 3.51 -1.21 5.53
C LEU A 8 2.94 -0.42 6.72
N LEU A 9 3.51 -0.61 7.91
CA LEU A 9 3.09 0.09 9.12
C LEU A 9 3.39 1.60 9.10
N ARG A 10 4.28 2.08 8.22
CA ARG A 10 4.61 3.51 8.10
C ARG A 10 3.64 4.29 7.21
N VAL A 11 2.83 3.60 6.39
CA VAL A 11 1.92 4.21 5.42
C VAL A 11 0.87 5.10 6.14
N PRO A 12 0.70 6.37 5.75
CA PRO A 12 -0.22 7.30 6.41
C PRO A 12 -1.68 6.83 6.43
N THR A 13 -2.19 6.37 5.28
CA THR A 13 -3.57 5.91 5.11
C THR A 13 -3.90 4.70 5.99
N PHE A 14 -2.93 3.81 6.21
CA PHE A 14 -3.06 2.70 7.17
C PHE A 14 -3.29 3.24 8.58
N LYS A 15 -2.43 4.16 9.04
CA LYS A 15 -2.53 4.76 10.38
C LYS A 15 -3.85 5.50 10.58
N GLU A 16 -4.33 6.21 9.56
CA GLU A 16 -5.61 6.92 9.60
C GLU A 16 -6.80 5.95 9.70
N LYS A 17 -6.82 4.90 8.85
CA LYS A 17 -7.88 3.88 8.90
C LYS A 17 -7.91 3.11 10.22
N VAL A 18 -6.74 2.82 10.80
CA VAL A 18 -6.63 2.22 12.15
C VAL A 18 -7.24 3.13 13.21
N LYS A 19 -6.99 4.45 13.15
CA LYS A 19 -7.58 5.42 14.08
C LYS A 19 -9.10 5.52 13.92
N MET A 20 -9.61 5.47 12.69
CA MET A 20 -11.05 5.52 12.41
C MET A 20 -11.80 4.25 12.79
N GLN A 21 -11.16 3.08 12.61
CA GLN A 21 -11.80 1.77 12.82
C GLN A 21 -10.90 0.83 13.66
N PRO A 22 -10.65 1.16 14.95
CA PRO A 22 -9.69 0.43 15.78
C PRO A 22 -10.09 -1.02 16.05
N ARG A 23 -11.37 -1.38 15.88
CA ARG A 23 -11.88 -2.75 16.05
C ARG A 23 -11.81 -3.60 14.78
N ASN A 24 -11.35 -3.04 13.65
CA ASN A 24 -11.30 -3.72 12.36
C ASN A 24 -9.95 -3.53 11.65
N VAL A 25 -8.86 -3.89 12.35
CA VAL A 25 -7.50 -3.85 11.80
C VAL A 25 -7.11 -5.27 11.37
N ASN A 26 -7.45 -5.61 10.13
CA ASN A 26 -7.19 -6.93 9.57
C ASN A 26 -5.97 -6.92 8.61
N TYR A 27 -5.53 -8.10 8.18
CA TYR A 27 -4.39 -8.23 7.28
C TYR A 27 -4.62 -7.54 5.93
N GLY A 28 -5.84 -7.58 5.39
CA GLY A 28 -6.15 -6.91 4.12
C GLY A 28 -5.90 -5.40 4.18
N LEU A 29 -6.17 -4.77 5.32
CA LEU A 29 -5.91 -3.35 5.53
C LEU A 29 -4.43 -2.98 5.47
N VAL A 30 -3.56 -3.78 6.12
CA VAL A 30 -2.10 -3.53 6.12
C VAL A 30 -1.41 -4.04 4.84
N GLY A 31 -1.96 -5.11 4.24
CA GLY A 31 -1.43 -5.76 3.04
C GLY A 31 -1.88 -5.11 1.73
N TYR A 32 -2.87 -4.21 1.76
CA TYR A 32 -3.39 -3.52 0.57
C TYR A 32 -2.30 -2.92 -0.35
N PRO A 33 -1.24 -2.24 0.16
CA PRO A 33 -0.21 -1.68 -0.70
C PRO A 33 0.59 -2.75 -1.47
N VAL A 34 0.76 -3.95 -0.89
CA VAL A 34 1.42 -5.08 -1.56
C VAL A 34 0.53 -5.63 -2.67
N LEU A 35 -0.78 -5.72 -2.44
CA LEU A 35 -1.74 -6.13 -3.47
C LEU A 35 -1.75 -5.12 -4.63
N MET A 36 -1.82 -3.82 -4.35
CA MET A 36 -1.73 -2.77 -5.37
C MET A 36 -0.42 -2.85 -6.17
N THR A 37 0.71 -3.13 -5.49
CA THR A 37 2.00 -3.33 -6.15
C THR A 37 1.97 -4.54 -7.08
N ALA A 38 1.37 -5.65 -6.64
CA ALA A 38 1.22 -6.85 -7.46
C ALA A 38 0.36 -6.57 -8.70
N ASP A 39 -0.73 -5.81 -8.56
CA ASP A 39 -1.60 -5.42 -9.67
C ASP A 39 -0.84 -4.58 -10.71
N ILE A 40 0.01 -3.65 -10.29
CA ILE A 40 0.84 -2.83 -11.20
C ILE A 40 1.92 -3.68 -11.88
N ALA A 41 2.66 -4.46 -11.09
CA ALA A 41 3.81 -5.23 -11.56
C ALA A 41 3.41 -6.35 -12.53
N LEU A 42 2.26 -6.99 -12.30
CA LEU A 42 1.76 -8.08 -13.15
C LEU A 42 1.59 -7.63 -14.61
N TYR A 43 1.13 -6.41 -14.82
CA TYR A 43 0.90 -5.85 -16.15
C TYR A 43 2.02 -4.94 -16.65
N LYS A 44 3.12 -4.80 -15.90
CA LYS A 44 4.23 -3.89 -16.22
C LYS A 44 3.75 -2.45 -16.45
N GLY A 45 2.90 -1.95 -15.56
CA GLY A 45 2.34 -0.60 -15.68
C GLY A 45 3.42 0.48 -15.62
N GLU A 46 3.61 1.23 -16.70
CA GLU A 46 4.58 2.33 -16.77
C GLU A 46 4.02 3.66 -16.21
N VAL A 47 2.70 3.85 -16.36
CA VAL A 47 1.98 5.04 -15.90
C VAL A 47 0.74 4.59 -15.13
N VAL A 48 0.67 4.95 -13.85
CA VAL A 48 -0.43 4.57 -12.95
C VAL A 48 -1.08 5.84 -12.40
N PRO A 49 -2.29 6.21 -12.87
CA PRO A 49 -3.01 7.36 -12.32
C PRO A 49 -3.52 7.03 -10.91
N VAL A 50 -3.23 7.88 -9.95
CA VAL A 50 -3.61 7.68 -8.55
C VAL A 50 -4.13 9.00 -7.94
N GLY A 51 -5.01 8.89 -6.93
CA GLY A 51 -5.37 10.03 -6.08
C GLY A 51 -4.21 10.43 -5.17
N GLU A 52 -4.26 11.64 -4.61
CA GLU A 52 -3.20 12.15 -3.71
C GLU A 52 -3.02 11.26 -2.46
N ASP A 53 -4.12 10.71 -1.94
CA ASP A 53 -4.12 9.77 -0.81
C ASP A 53 -3.43 8.43 -1.12
N GLN A 54 -3.34 8.08 -2.41
CA GLN A 54 -2.75 6.83 -2.89
C GLN A 54 -1.28 7.00 -3.30
N LEU A 55 -0.75 8.23 -3.31
CA LEU A 55 0.64 8.51 -3.66
C LEU A 55 1.64 7.68 -2.81
N PRO A 56 1.46 7.53 -1.47
CA PRO A 56 2.37 6.70 -0.68
C PRO A 56 2.37 5.21 -1.08
N HIS A 57 1.25 4.69 -1.60
CA HIS A 57 1.19 3.31 -2.09
C HIS A 57 1.93 3.16 -3.42
N LEU A 58 1.80 4.16 -4.30
CA LEU A 58 2.52 4.18 -5.57
C LEU A 58 4.03 4.28 -5.35
N GLU A 59 4.48 5.15 -4.43
CA GLU A 59 5.89 5.23 -4.06
C GLU A 59 6.41 3.92 -3.44
N LEU A 60 5.59 3.26 -2.61
CA LEU A 60 5.94 1.95 -2.08
C LEU A 60 6.06 0.90 -3.18
N ALA A 61 5.18 0.93 -4.19
CA ALA A 61 5.28 0.04 -5.35
C ALA A 61 6.63 0.25 -6.06
N ARG A 62 7.05 1.49 -6.32
CA ARG A 62 8.36 1.82 -6.93
C ARG A 62 9.57 1.37 -6.09
N GLU A 63 9.43 1.27 -4.78
CA GLU A 63 10.50 0.79 -3.89
C GLU A 63 10.58 -0.75 -3.87
N ILE A 64 9.46 -1.43 -4.15
CA ILE A 64 9.36 -2.89 -4.16
C ILE A 64 9.84 -3.49 -5.48
N VAL A 65 9.50 -2.89 -6.63
CA VAL A 65 9.81 -3.39 -8.00
C VAL A 65 10.87 -2.54 -8.67
#